data_AF-A0A8J6H3K3-F1
#
_entry.id   AF-A0A8J6H3K3-F1
#
_cell.length_a   1.000
_cell.length_b   1.000
_cell.length_c   1.000
_cell.angle_alpha   90.00
_cell.angle_beta   90.00
_cell.angle_gamma   90.00
#
_symmetry.space_group_name_H-M   'P 1'
#
loop_
_entity.id
_entity.type
_entity.pdbx_description
1 polymer ?
#
loop_
_entity_poly.entity_id
_entity_poly.type
_entity_poly.pdbx_seq_one_letter_code
_entity_poly.pdbx_strand_id
1 'polypeptide(L)'
;MLRGYYTNLRLLLEEKLVNCHHIGTTFTGKNLNYLANIEHLLLMIVYTSLMVINYIDDTFQNSDNLDDEDFYKISDPEVQLPDGRIRGREGLTYTNKQFYIFEKIPYAASPVGELRFKAPIPPPSWDGTLDTTSLDIICYQQGSNDDTETEDCLYINVHTPKLPDDDGTEGLPVMVYIHGGGFIAGSARGQYADRLVNEDVVYAAFNYRLGPFGFMSTQDDVIPGNNGLKDQQLALQWVHENIHLFGGDPDKITIFGASAGSTSVAYQLINQNSRDLFRGAILQSGSFLSPWAFQRNPREIAFTTAAFINDTFQTNTDSQALLDFLQSVDAKALKLASEQYASSVRLCITQVFSLI
;
A
#
# COMPACT_ATOMS: atom_id res chain seq x y z
N MET A 1 12.81 -24.99 18.75
CA MET A 1 12.61 -24.19 19.99
C MET A 1 11.28 -23.41 19.96
N LEU A 2 10.88 -22.81 18.83
CA LEU A 2 9.59 -22.11 18.66
C LEU A 2 8.35 -23.03 18.72
N ARG A 3 8.41 -24.24 18.12
CA ARG A 3 7.30 -25.21 18.12
C ARG A 3 6.78 -25.57 19.52
N GLY A 4 7.67 -25.60 20.53
CA GLY A 4 7.31 -25.88 21.93
C GLY A 4 6.66 -24.69 22.66
N TYR A 5 6.89 -23.46 22.22
CA TYR A 5 6.21 -22.27 22.77
C TYR A 5 4.76 -22.16 22.25
N TYR A 6 4.51 -22.54 21.00
CA TYR A 6 3.17 -22.46 20.39
C TYR A 6 2.20 -23.53 20.86
N THR A 7 2.65 -24.78 21.04
CA THR A 7 1.81 -25.85 21.61
C THR A 7 1.35 -25.51 23.02
N ASN A 8 2.23 -24.88 23.82
CA ASN A 8 1.87 -24.41 25.17
C ASN A 8 0.88 -23.25 25.14
N LEU A 9 0.97 -22.32 24.19
CA LEU A 9 0.02 -21.20 24.06
C LEU A 9 -1.38 -21.67 23.64
N ARG A 10 -1.46 -22.67 22.75
CA ARG A 10 -2.72 -23.29 22.33
C ARG A 10 -3.42 -24.00 23.48
N LEU A 11 -2.68 -24.81 24.25
CA LEU A 11 -3.21 -25.48 25.44
C LEU A 11 -3.69 -24.48 26.50
N LEU A 12 -2.96 -23.38 26.70
CA LEU A 12 -3.34 -22.31 27.63
C LEU A 12 -4.63 -21.57 27.20
N LEU A 13 -4.87 -21.45 25.90
CA LEU A 13 -6.08 -20.82 25.33
C LEU A 13 -7.28 -21.77 25.38
N GLU A 14 -7.09 -23.06 25.09
CA GLU A 14 -8.12 -24.10 25.22
C GLU A 14 -8.55 -24.28 26.69
N GLU A 15 -7.62 -24.25 27.66
CA GLU A 15 -7.91 -24.33 29.10
C GLU A 15 -8.67 -23.08 29.62
N LYS A 16 -8.40 -21.90 29.06
CA LYS A 16 -9.12 -20.65 29.41
C LYS A 16 -10.52 -20.56 28.79
N LEU A 17 -10.75 -21.19 27.64
CA LEU A 17 -12.08 -21.30 27.02
C LEU A 17 -13.03 -22.17 27.87
N VAL A 18 -12.53 -23.25 28.47
CA VAL A 18 -13.31 -24.13 29.37
C VAL A 18 -13.70 -23.40 30.66
N ASN A 19 -12.83 -22.56 31.21
CA ASN A 19 -13.13 -21.79 32.43
C ASN A 19 -14.13 -20.64 32.20
N CYS A 20 -14.22 -20.06 30.99
CA CYS A 20 -15.22 -19.02 30.71
C CYS A 20 -16.66 -19.56 30.73
N HIS A 21 -16.88 -20.82 30.33
CA HIS A 21 -18.20 -21.46 30.38
C HIS A 21 -18.73 -21.70 31.80
N HIS A 22 -17.88 -21.65 32.83
CA HIS A 22 -18.28 -21.82 34.24
C HIS A 22 -18.65 -20.52 34.96
N ILE A 23 -18.38 -19.35 34.38
CA ILE A 23 -18.65 -18.05 35.02
C ILE A 23 -20.08 -17.54 34.73
N GLY A 24 -20.77 -18.13 33.75
CA GLY A 24 -22.12 -17.72 33.33
C GLY A 24 -23.29 -18.09 34.27
N THR A 25 -23.08 -18.79 35.39
CA THR A 25 -24.17 -19.34 36.21
C THR A 25 -24.47 -18.60 37.52
N THR A 26 -23.80 -17.49 37.85
CA THR A 26 -23.96 -16.81 39.16
C THR A 26 -24.46 -15.36 39.14
N PHE A 27 -24.88 -14.80 38.01
CA PHE A 27 -25.43 -13.44 37.96
C PHE A 27 -26.90 -13.40 37.56
N THR A 28 -27.77 -12.99 38.48
CA THR A 28 -29.18 -12.65 38.19
C THR A 28 -29.36 -11.12 38.14
N GLY A 29 -29.98 -10.65 37.05
CA GLY A 29 -30.46 -9.27 36.89
C GLY A 29 -29.60 -8.36 36.00
N LYS A 30 -30.28 -7.67 35.06
CA LYS A 30 -29.93 -6.52 34.18
C LYS A 30 -28.52 -6.31 33.58
N ASN A 31 -27.49 -7.08 33.94
CA ASN A 31 -26.12 -6.98 33.41
C ASN A 31 -25.75 -8.04 32.35
N LEU A 32 -26.69 -8.90 31.96
CA LEU A 32 -26.45 -9.98 30.98
C LEU A 32 -26.07 -9.48 29.57
N ASN A 33 -26.59 -8.33 29.13
CA ASN A 33 -26.30 -7.81 27.78
C ASN A 33 -24.89 -7.22 27.64
N TYR A 34 -24.28 -6.72 28.72
CA TYR A 34 -22.93 -6.17 28.68
C TYR A 34 -21.86 -7.28 28.73
N LEU A 35 -22.12 -8.34 29.48
CA LEU A 35 -21.22 -9.51 29.57
C LEU A 35 -21.27 -10.37 28.30
N ALA A 36 -22.44 -10.56 27.68
CA ALA A 36 -22.56 -11.27 26.40
C ALA A 36 -21.78 -10.58 25.27
N ASN A 37 -21.73 -9.25 25.25
CA ASN A 37 -20.94 -8.50 24.26
C ASN A 37 -19.43 -8.63 24.48
N ILE A 38 -18.98 -8.75 25.73
CA ILE A 38 -17.56 -8.99 26.06
C ILE A 38 -17.17 -10.43 25.72
N GLU A 39 -18.05 -11.41 25.98
CA GLU A 39 -17.83 -12.80 25.58
C GLU A 39 -17.74 -12.96 24.06
N HIS A 40 -18.62 -12.29 23.30
CA HIS A 40 -18.56 -12.30 21.84
C HIS A 40 -17.27 -11.65 21.30
N LEU A 41 -16.81 -10.55 21.90
CA LEU A 41 -15.58 -9.88 21.49
C LEU A 41 -14.34 -10.73 21.81
N LEU A 42 -14.32 -11.40 22.97
CA LEU A 42 -13.25 -12.33 23.35
C LEU A 42 -13.25 -13.57 22.45
N LEU A 43 -14.42 -14.13 22.13
CA LEU A 43 -14.57 -15.22 21.17
C LEU A 43 -14.07 -14.82 19.79
N MET A 44 -14.38 -13.61 19.30
CA MET A 44 -13.85 -13.12 18.04
C MET A 44 -12.33 -12.98 18.05
N ILE A 45 -11.74 -12.40 19.11
CA ILE A 45 -10.29 -12.27 19.24
C ILE A 45 -9.60 -13.63 19.27
N VAL A 46 -10.17 -14.60 19.99
CA VAL A 46 -9.66 -15.96 20.05
C VAL A 46 -9.79 -16.67 18.70
N TYR A 47 -10.92 -16.52 18.00
CA TYR A 47 -11.11 -17.09 16.66
C TYR A 47 -10.16 -16.50 15.62
N THR A 48 -9.95 -15.18 15.62
CA THR A 48 -9.01 -14.53 14.71
C THR A 48 -7.57 -14.93 15.04
N SER A 49 -7.24 -15.08 16.32
CA SER A 49 -5.91 -15.56 16.75
C SER A 49 -5.69 -17.01 16.35
N LEU A 50 -6.70 -17.88 16.45
CA LEU A 50 -6.64 -19.27 16.01
C LEU A 50 -6.56 -19.40 14.48
N MET A 51 -7.25 -18.55 13.72
CA MET A 51 -7.08 -18.50 12.25
C MET A 51 -5.65 -18.11 11.86
N VAL A 52 -5.07 -17.11 12.53
CA VAL A 52 -3.67 -16.71 12.29
C VAL A 52 -2.70 -17.83 12.68
N ILE A 53 -2.95 -18.55 13.77
CA ILE A 53 -2.13 -19.69 14.19
C ILE A 53 -2.23 -20.85 13.18
N ASN A 54 -3.43 -21.19 12.70
CA ASN A 54 -3.61 -22.25 11.70
C ASN A 54 -2.99 -21.87 10.34
N TYR A 55 -3.08 -20.59 9.93
CA TYR A 55 -2.40 -20.09 8.74
C TYR A 55 -0.87 -20.20 8.85
N ILE A 56 -0.34 -19.96 10.05
CA ILE A 56 1.09 -20.13 10.35
C ILE A 56 1.48 -21.62 10.37
N ASP A 57 0.65 -22.51 10.94
CA ASP A 57 0.95 -23.96 10.98
C ASP A 57 0.94 -24.58 9.58
N ASP A 58 0.02 -24.18 8.69
CA ASP A 58 -0.01 -24.61 7.28
C ASP A 58 1.19 -24.09 6.48
N THR A 59 1.75 -22.92 6.82
CA THR A 59 2.97 -22.41 6.18
C THR A 59 4.24 -23.10 6.69
N PHE A 60 4.24 -23.65 7.91
CA PHE A 60 5.38 -24.36 8.48
C PHE A 60 5.40 -25.87 8.18
N GLN A 61 4.33 -26.47 7.67
CA GLN A 61 4.34 -27.88 7.24
C GLN A 61 4.98 -28.12 5.86
N ASN A 62 5.30 -27.07 5.11
CA ASN A 62 5.88 -27.16 3.76
C ASN A 62 7.37 -26.77 3.67
N SER A 63 8.10 -26.64 4.79
CA SER A 63 9.50 -26.20 4.76
C SER A 63 10.56 -27.25 5.12
N ASP A 64 10.22 -28.52 5.29
CA ASP A 64 11.20 -29.56 5.63
C ASP A 64 11.42 -30.50 4.43
N ASN A 65 12.33 -30.10 3.53
CA ASN A 65 13.24 -30.93 2.70
C ASN A 65 13.57 -30.24 1.37
N LEU A 66 14.58 -29.38 1.35
CA LEU A 66 15.33 -29.05 0.13
C LEU A 66 16.79 -28.75 0.51
N ASP A 67 17.53 -29.78 0.90
CA ASP A 67 18.98 -29.82 0.75
C ASP A 67 19.27 -30.31 -0.68
N ASP A 68 19.35 -29.39 -1.64
CA ASP A 68 19.94 -29.64 -2.97
C ASP A 68 20.39 -28.28 -3.55
N GLU A 69 21.66 -27.93 -3.33
CA GLU A 69 22.31 -26.70 -3.80
C GLU A 69 22.57 -26.63 -5.33
N ASP A 70 21.91 -27.45 -6.16
CA ASP A 70 22.30 -27.61 -7.57
C ASP A 70 21.16 -27.53 -8.60
N PHE A 71 20.01 -26.90 -8.30
CA PHE A 71 18.91 -26.83 -9.27
C PHE A 71 18.10 -25.52 -9.34
N TYR A 72 18.74 -24.36 -9.52
CA TYR A 72 18.14 -23.28 -10.30
C TYR A 72 19.24 -22.52 -11.04
N LYS A 73 19.35 -22.76 -12.34
CA LYS A 73 19.89 -21.75 -13.25
C LYS A 73 18.83 -20.65 -13.31
N ILE A 74 18.84 -19.74 -12.32
CA ILE A 74 17.92 -18.59 -12.29
C ILE A 74 18.24 -17.81 -13.55
N SER A 75 17.33 -17.86 -14.53
CA SER A 75 17.47 -16.97 -15.66
C SER A 75 17.16 -15.56 -15.16
N ASP A 76 18.00 -14.59 -15.54
CA ASP A 76 17.81 -13.17 -15.22
C ASP A 76 17.06 -12.55 -16.42
N PRO A 77 15.72 -12.53 -16.44
CA PRO A 77 14.98 -11.97 -17.56
C PRO A 77 15.29 -10.48 -17.71
N GLU A 78 15.58 -10.05 -18.94
CA GLU A 78 15.77 -8.63 -19.25
C GLU A 78 14.59 -8.10 -20.08
N VAL A 79 14.15 -6.88 -19.77
CA VAL A 79 13.13 -6.15 -20.54
C VAL A 79 13.71 -4.78 -20.92
N GLN A 80 13.51 -4.38 -22.18
CA GLN A 80 13.90 -3.07 -22.67
C GLN A 80 12.72 -2.11 -22.59
N LEU A 81 12.77 -1.15 -21.66
CA LEU A 81 11.81 -0.04 -21.58
C LEU A 81 12.30 1.14 -22.44
N PRO A 82 11.44 2.13 -22.76
CA PRO A 82 11.85 3.38 -23.37
C PRO A 82 12.92 4.14 -22.55
N ASP A 83 12.81 4.08 -21.21
CA ASP A 83 13.70 4.79 -20.29
C ASP A 83 15.04 4.07 -20.02
N GLY A 84 15.12 2.78 -20.33
CA GLY A 84 16.32 1.98 -20.09
C GLY A 84 16.04 0.49 -19.96
N ARG A 85 17.11 -0.30 -19.81
CA ARG A 85 17.00 -1.76 -19.66
C ARG A 85 16.79 -2.11 -18.19
N ILE A 86 15.95 -3.10 -17.92
CA ILE A 86 15.75 -3.67 -16.58
C ILE A 86 16.05 -5.16 -16.57
N ARG A 87 16.45 -5.67 -15.40
CA ARG A 87 16.66 -7.09 -15.12
C ARG A 87 15.76 -7.53 -13.97
N GLY A 88 14.87 -8.48 -14.24
CA GLY A 88 14.01 -9.11 -13.24
C GLY A 88 14.58 -10.43 -12.73
N ARG A 89 13.73 -11.19 -12.05
CA ARG A 89 14.01 -12.55 -11.57
C ARG A 89 12.84 -13.48 -11.85
N GLU A 90 13.11 -14.77 -11.79
CA GLU A 90 12.07 -15.80 -11.78
C GLU A 90 11.55 -16.04 -10.37
N GLY A 91 10.31 -16.52 -10.28
CA GLY A 91 9.70 -16.99 -9.04
C GLY A 91 8.73 -18.14 -9.31
N LEU A 92 8.22 -18.72 -8.23
CA LEU A 92 7.20 -19.76 -8.27
C LEU A 92 5.94 -19.26 -7.56
N THR A 93 4.80 -19.45 -8.20
CA THR A 93 3.49 -19.26 -7.57
C THR A 93 3.26 -20.34 -6.50
N TYR A 94 2.17 -20.22 -5.73
CA TYR A 94 1.79 -21.20 -4.72
C TYR A 94 1.48 -22.61 -5.27
N THR A 95 1.32 -22.76 -6.60
CA THR A 95 1.12 -24.05 -7.29
C THR A 95 2.40 -24.57 -7.94
N ASN A 96 3.54 -23.93 -7.73
CA ASN A 96 4.82 -24.17 -8.41
C ASN A 96 4.80 -23.83 -9.92
N LYS A 97 3.86 -23.01 -10.39
CA LYS A 97 3.94 -22.41 -11.74
C LYS A 97 5.01 -21.31 -11.74
N GLN A 98 5.94 -21.37 -12.69
CA GLN A 98 6.96 -20.35 -12.90
C GLN A 98 6.36 -19.03 -13.40
N PHE A 99 6.93 -17.92 -12.95
CA PHE A 99 6.59 -16.57 -13.42
C PHE A 99 7.78 -15.61 -13.27
N TYR A 100 7.68 -14.44 -13.89
CA TYR A 100 8.70 -13.40 -13.88
C TYR A 100 8.30 -12.24 -12.99
N ILE A 101 9.28 -11.66 -12.31
CA ILE A 101 9.12 -10.64 -11.28
C ILE A 101 10.07 -9.47 -11.61
N PHE A 102 9.50 -8.28 -11.74
CA PHE A 102 10.22 -7.03 -11.91
C PHE A 102 9.72 -6.05 -10.85
N GLU A 103 10.57 -5.71 -9.90
CA GLU A 103 10.24 -4.86 -8.75
C GLU A 103 11.01 -3.54 -8.82
N LYS A 104 10.47 -2.46 -8.25
CA LYS A 104 11.16 -1.16 -8.17
C LYS A 104 11.47 -0.54 -9.56
N ILE A 105 10.57 -0.67 -10.52
CA ILE A 105 10.68 0.04 -11.81
C ILE A 105 10.22 1.49 -11.59
N PRO A 106 11.04 2.52 -11.88
CA PRO A 106 10.61 3.91 -11.69
C PRO A 106 9.54 4.27 -12.73
N TYR A 107 8.38 4.75 -12.27
CA TYR A 107 7.36 5.32 -13.17
C TYR A 107 7.31 6.85 -13.11
N ALA A 108 8.05 7.45 -12.18
CA ALA A 108 8.17 8.89 -12.01
C ALA A 108 9.54 9.26 -11.44
N ALA A 109 9.95 10.52 -11.62
CA ALA A 109 11.13 11.07 -10.96
C ALA A 109 10.92 11.15 -9.44
N SER A 110 12.00 10.99 -8.68
CA SER A 110 11.98 11.05 -7.21
C SER A 110 11.41 12.40 -6.73
N PRO A 111 10.34 12.42 -5.93
CA PRO A 111 9.65 13.65 -5.51
C PRO A 111 10.35 14.35 -4.33
N VAL A 112 11.67 14.54 -4.44
CA VAL A 112 12.55 15.13 -3.41
C VAL A 112 12.89 16.58 -3.72
N GLY A 113 13.32 17.33 -2.70
CA GLY A 113 13.72 18.73 -2.84
C GLY A 113 12.62 19.58 -3.47
N GLU A 114 12.93 20.25 -4.57
CA GLU A 114 11.99 21.10 -5.32
C GLU A 114 10.76 20.35 -5.87
N LEU A 115 10.85 19.02 -6.05
CA LEU A 115 9.73 18.19 -6.51
C LEU A 115 8.81 17.74 -5.36
N ARG A 116 9.21 17.96 -4.10
CA ARG A 116 8.34 17.69 -2.96
C ARG A 116 7.11 18.58 -3.04
N PHE A 117 5.94 17.97 -2.83
CA PHE A 117 4.61 18.59 -2.99
C PHE A 117 4.24 19.06 -4.41
N LYS A 118 5.03 18.72 -5.44
CA LYS A 118 4.67 18.96 -6.84
C LYS A 118 4.06 17.71 -7.48
N ALA A 119 3.36 17.91 -8.59
CA ALA A 119 2.86 16.81 -9.40
C ALA A 119 4.04 15.92 -9.87
N PRO A 120 3.85 14.60 -9.97
CA PRO A 120 4.90 13.72 -10.48
C PRO A 120 5.19 14.04 -11.94
N ILE A 121 6.43 13.77 -12.35
CA ILE A 121 6.89 13.88 -13.74
C ILE A 121 7.52 12.55 -14.14
N PRO A 122 7.58 12.21 -15.45
CA PRO A 122 8.24 11.00 -15.92
C PRO A 122 9.67 10.86 -15.38
N PRO A 123 10.15 9.62 -15.15
CA PRO A 123 11.49 9.39 -14.63
C PRO A 123 12.55 9.80 -15.66
N PRO A 124 13.78 10.15 -15.23
CA PRO A 124 14.88 10.24 -16.15
C PRO A 124 15.24 8.85 -16.70
N SER A 125 15.69 8.80 -17.95
CA SER A 125 16.30 7.59 -18.49
C SER A 125 17.60 7.23 -17.76
N TRP A 126 17.96 5.95 -17.75
CA TRP A 126 19.19 5.45 -17.13
C TRP A 126 20.07 4.69 -18.13
N ASP A 127 21.37 4.74 -17.86
CA ASP A 127 22.36 3.96 -18.61
C ASP A 127 22.52 2.56 -18.00
N GLY A 128 22.79 1.57 -18.86
CA GLY A 128 22.99 0.19 -18.45
C GLY A 128 21.70 -0.54 -18.09
N THR A 129 21.84 -1.60 -17.27
CA THR A 129 20.71 -2.43 -16.82
C THR A 129 20.39 -2.11 -15.36
N LEU A 130 19.17 -1.63 -15.10
CA LEU A 130 18.66 -1.43 -13.75
C LEU A 130 18.27 -2.78 -13.13
N ASP A 131 18.72 -3.00 -11.89
CA ASP A 131 18.37 -4.19 -11.13
C ASP A 131 16.98 -4.05 -10.50
N THR A 132 16.05 -4.91 -10.93
CA THR A 132 14.64 -4.93 -10.48
C THR A 132 14.30 -6.24 -9.77
N THR A 133 15.30 -6.84 -9.09
CA THR A 133 15.16 -8.14 -8.42
C THR A 133 14.79 -8.07 -6.95
N SER A 134 14.77 -6.88 -6.33
CA SER A 134 14.45 -6.69 -4.91
C SER A 134 13.40 -5.61 -4.66
N LEU A 135 12.59 -5.84 -3.62
CA LEU A 135 11.52 -4.94 -3.20
C LEU A 135 11.77 -4.37 -1.81
N ASP A 136 12.60 -3.33 -1.75
CA ASP A 136 13.12 -2.74 -0.53
C ASP A 136 12.77 -1.25 -0.38
N ILE A 137 11.63 -0.82 -0.92
CA ILE A 137 11.21 0.59 -0.87
C ILE A 137 9.71 0.73 -0.58
N ILE A 138 9.39 1.59 0.37
CA ILE A 138 8.03 2.10 0.61
C ILE A 138 8.06 3.62 0.76
N CYS A 139 6.94 4.28 0.48
CA CYS A 139 6.81 5.71 0.75
C CYS A 139 6.75 5.98 2.26
N TYR A 140 7.27 7.14 2.68
CA TYR A 140 7.06 7.64 4.04
C TYR A 140 5.58 7.62 4.43
N GLN A 141 5.29 7.03 5.59
CA GLN A 141 3.92 6.76 6.01
C GLN A 141 3.73 6.74 7.53
N GLN A 142 2.55 7.08 8.01
CA GLN A 142 2.30 7.18 9.45
C GLN A 142 2.33 5.80 10.14
N GLY A 143 2.94 5.75 11.33
CA GLY A 143 2.95 4.55 12.17
C GLY A 143 3.91 3.46 11.70
N SER A 144 4.72 3.73 10.67
CA SER A 144 5.83 2.89 10.23
C SER A 144 7.15 3.38 10.86
N ASN A 145 8.06 2.44 11.12
CA ASN A 145 9.47 2.70 11.43
C ASN A 145 10.34 1.77 10.56
N ASP A 146 9.86 1.48 9.36
CA ASP A 146 10.54 0.60 8.41
C ASP A 146 11.72 1.35 7.81
N ASP A 147 12.92 0.75 7.88
CA ASP A 147 14.15 1.36 7.37
C ASP A 147 14.15 1.54 5.84
N THR A 148 13.16 0.98 5.15
CA THR A 148 12.92 1.15 3.71
C THR A 148 12.03 2.35 3.35
N GLU A 149 11.59 3.14 4.33
CA GLU A 149 10.84 4.37 4.09
C GLU A 149 11.71 5.45 3.45
N THR A 150 11.25 5.99 2.32
CA THR A 150 11.93 7.06 1.59
C THR A 150 10.94 7.94 0.84
N GLU A 151 11.36 9.14 0.47
CA GLU A 151 10.63 9.99 -0.47
C GLU A 151 10.81 9.53 -1.92
N ASP A 152 11.97 8.95 -2.23
CA ASP A 152 12.21 8.30 -3.51
C ASP A 152 11.48 6.96 -3.53
N CYS A 153 10.17 7.00 -3.75
CA CYS A 153 9.29 5.84 -3.59
C CYS A 153 8.35 5.58 -4.76
N LEU A 154 8.39 6.39 -5.83
CA LEU A 154 7.46 6.31 -6.96
C LEU A 154 7.85 5.20 -7.95
N TYR A 155 7.68 3.97 -7.48
CA TYR A 155 8.03 2.75 -8.20
C TYR A 155 6.82 1.83 -8.43
N ILE A 156 6.87 1.07 -9.52
CA ILE A 156 5.90 0.04 -9.89
C ILE A 156 6.58 -1.33 -9.97
N ASN A 157 5.82 -2.36 -9.61
CA ASN A 157 6.20 -3.75 -9.67
C ASN A 157 5.31 -4.45 -10.69
N VAL A 158 5.89 -5.29 -11.54
CA VAL A 158 5.18 -6.10 -12.54
C VAL A 158 5.54 -7.57 -12.34
N HIS A 159 4.51 -8.41 -12.24
CA HIS A 159 4.63 -9.85 -12.14
C HIS A 159 3.85 -10.46 -13.30
N THR A 160 4.48 -11.33 -14.08
CA THR A 160 3.89 -11.85 -15.31
C THR A 160 4.17 -13.34 -15.49
N PRO A 161 3.19 -14.15 -15.92
CA PRO A 161 3.40 -15.59 -16.12
C PRO A 161 4.26 -15.89 -17.35
N LYS A 162 4.33 -14.97 -18.31
CA LYS A 162 5.16 -15.09 -19.52
C LYS A 162 5.59 -13.73 -20.04
N LEU A 163 6.79 -13.67 -20.62
CA LEU A 163 7.22 -12.51 -21.39
C LEU A 163 6.67 -12.60 -22.82
N PRO A 164 6.64 -11.49 -23.58
CA PRO A 164 6.25 -11.53 -24.99
C PRO A 164 7.17 -12.46 -25.78
N ASP A 165 6.58 -13.36 -26.56
CA ASP A 165 7.29 -14.18 -27.54
C ASP A 165 6.97 -13.68 -28.97
N ASP A 166 7.89 -13.88 -29.92
CA ASP A 166 7.74 -13.50 -31.35
C ASP A 166 6.60 -14.26 -32.07
N ASP A 167 5.86 -15.11 -31.37
CA ASP A 167 4.85 -16.01 -31.92
C ASP A 167 3.48 -15.35 -32.16
N GLY A 168 3.34 -14.07 -31.81
CA GLY A 168 2.10 -13.32 -31.98
C GLY A 168 0.97 -13.76 -31.04
N THR A 169 1.31 -14.37 -29.90
CA THR A 169 0.32 -14.68 -28.86
C THR A 169 -0.39 -13.42 -28.38
N GLU A 170 -1.71 -13.53 -28.19
CA GLU A 170 -2.54 -12.44 -27.68
C GLU A 170 -2.07 -12.04 -26.27
N GLY A 171 -1.98 -10.72 -26.02
CA GLY A 171 -1.58 -10.20 -24.73
C GLY A 171 -2.57 -10.59 -23.62
N LEU A 172 -2.03 -10.83 -22.43
CA LEU A 172 -2.78 -11.28 -21.27
C LEU A 172 -3.60 -10.15 -20.63
N PRO A 173 -4.72 -10.46 -19.97
CA PRO A 173 -5.39 -9.50 -19.10
C PRO A 173 -4.43 -8.92 -18.05
N VAL A 174 -4.60 -7.64 -17.73
CA VAL A 174 -3.74 -6.93 -16.78
C VAL A 174 -4.59 -6.50 -15.58
N MET A 175 -4.14 -6.85 -14.38
CA MET A 175 -4.75 -6.38 -13.12
C MET A 175 -3.78 -5.44 -12.40
N VAL A 176 -4.22 -4.19 -12.21
CA VAL A 176 -3.42 -3.15 -11.56
C VAL A 176 -3.98 -2.84 -10.18
N TYR A 177 -3.23 -3.16 -9.13
CA TYR A 177 -3.62 -2.94 -7.76
C TYR A 177 -3.19 -1.58 -7.24
N ILE A 178 -4.17 -0.85 -6.67
CA ILE A 178 -3.95 0.38 -5.93
C ILE A 178 -4.16 0.07 -4.45
N HIS A 179 -3.07 0.10 -3.67
CA HIS A 179 -3.12 -0.28 -2.27
C HIS A 179 -3.97 0.68 -1.41
N GLY A 180 -4.60 0.14 -0.37
CA GLY A 180 -5.32 0.90 0.65
C GLY A 180 -4.41 1.52 1.72
N GLY A 181 -4.97 1.77 2.90
CA GLY A 181 -4.26 2.33 4.06
C GLY A 181 -4.59 3.80 4.38
N GLY A 182 -5.84 4.21 4.10
CA GLY A 182 -6.36 5.52 4.53
C GLY A 182 -5.64 6.73 3.93
N PHE A 183 -4.91 6.55 2.82
CA PHE A 183 -4.01 7.55 2.23
C PHE A 183 -2.83 7.95 3.12
N ILE A 184 -2.59 7.26 4.24
CA ILE A 184 -1.52 7.58 5.20
C ILE A 184 -0.52 6.44 5.38
N ALA A 185 -0.85 5.22 4.93
CA ALA A 185 -0.05 4.01 5.00
C ALA A 185 -0.34 3.07 3.82
N GLY A 186 0.51 2.07 3.64
CA GLY A 186 0.40 1.04 2.59
C GLY A 186 1.64 0.98 1.69
N SER A 187 1.70 -0.07 0.86
CA SER A 187 2.75 -0.25 -0.14
C SER A 187 2.30 -1.22 -1.24
N ALA A 188 3.05 -1.25 -2.34
CA ALA A 188 2.92 -2.21 -3.42
C ALA A 188 3.67 -3.53 -3.18
N ARG A 189 3.99 -3.86 -1.93
CA ARG A 189 4.75 -5.07 -1.61
C ARG A 189 3.97 -6.34 -1.90
N GLY A 190 4.26 -7.00 -3.03
CA GLY A 190 3.95 -8.40 -3.39
C GLY A 190 2.52 -8.92 -3.20
N GLN A 191 1.58 -8.09 -2.74
CA GLN A 191 0.25 -8.52 -2.31
C GLN A 191 -0.46 -9.11 -3.52
N TYR A 192 -1.00 -10.33 -3.42
CA TYR A 192 -1.73 -11.04 -4.49
C TYR A 192 -0.94 -11.52 -5.72
N ALA A 193 0.35 -11.22 -5.86
CA ALA A 193 1.11 -11.54 -7.07
C ALA A 193 1.10 -13.04 -7.40
N ASP A 194 1.43 -13.88 -6.42
CA ASP A 194 1.48 -15.35 -6.55
C ASP A 194 0.13 -15.96 -6.95
N ARG A 195 -0.98 -15.38 -6.46
CA ARG A 195 -2.35 -15.87 -6.70
C ARG A 195 -2.90 -15.40 -8.05
N LEU A 196 -2.68 -14.14 -8.42
CA LEU A 196 -3.22 -13.60 -9.66
C LEU A 196 -2.45 -14.08 -10.88
N VAL A 197 -1.12 -14.15 -10.79
CA VAL A 197 -0.27 -14.63 -11.89
C VAL A 197 -0.51 -16.12 -12.18
N ASN A 198 -0.93 -16.89 -11.16
CA ASN A 198 -1.33 -18.29 -11.34
C ASN A 198 -2.47 -18.44 -12.38
N GLU A 199 -3.37 -17.45 -12.45
CA GLU A 199 -4.55 -17.44 -13.32
C GLU A 199 -4.31 -16.83 -14.71
N ASP A 200 -3.05 -16.79 -15.17
CA ASP A 200 -2.66 -16.25 -16.48
C ASP A 200 -2.98 -14.75 -16.67
N VAL A 201 -2.73 -13.98 -15.62
CA VAL A 201 -2.92 -12.53 -15.57
C VAL A 201 -1.59 -11.83 -15.30
N VAL A 202 -1.33 -10.72 -15.98
CA VAL A 202 -0.24 -9.80 -15.60
C VAL A 202 -0.69 -8.96 -14.41
N TYR A 203 0.07 -9.03 -13.32
CA TYR A 203 -0.21 -8.30 -12.11
C TYR A 203 0.75 -7.13 -11.94
N ALA A 204 0.21 -5.91 -11.80
CA ALA A 204 0.99 -4.72 -11.51
C ALA A 204 0.52 -4.05 -10.21
N ALA A 205 1.46 -3.53 -9.43
CA ALA A 205 1.17 -2.75 -8.23
C ALA A 205 2.23 -1.67 -8.05
N PHE A 206 1.83 -0.48 -7.59
CA PHE A 206 2.75 0.65 -7.47
C PHE A 206 2.56 1.39 -6.15
N ASN A 207 3.66 1.98 -5.67
CA ASN A 207 3.66 2.90 -4.55
C ASN A 207 3.19 4.28 -5.03
N TYR A 208 2.43 4.99 -4.21
CA TYR A 208 2.09 6.42 -4.43
C TYR A 208 2.32 7.20 -3.14
N ARG A 209 2.59 8.52 -3.22
CA ARG A 209 2.88 9.31 -2.01
C ARG A 209 1.70 9.30 -1.04
N LEU A 210 2.02 9.23 0.25
CA LEU A 210 1.06 9.11 1.36
C LEU A 210 1.14 10.32 2.29
N GLY A 211 0.14 10.46 3.16
CA GLY A 211 0.07 11.46 4.21
C GLY A 211 0.37 12.88 3.71
N PRO A 212 1.20 13.67 4.43
CA PRO A 212 1.53 15.03 4.01
C PRO A 212 2.24 15.07 2.65
N PHE A 213 3.07 14.09 2.32
CA PHE A 213 3.83 14.07 1.07
C PHE A 213 2.92 13.94 -0.16
N GLY A 214 1.84 13.17 -0.04
CA GLY A 214 0.90 12.93 -1.14
C GLY A 214 -0.28 13.90 -1.19
N PHE A 215 -0.72 14.41 -0.04
CA PHE A 215 -2.06 15.01 0.07
C PHE A 215 -2.09 16.40 0.74
N MET A 216 -0.94 16.99 1.07
CA MET A 216 -0.89 18.36 1.59
C MET A 216 -1.45 19.35 0.56
N SER A 217 -2.25 20.32 1.03
CA SER A 217 -2.80 21.37 0.18
C SER A 217 -3.00 22.68 0.95
N THR A 218 -2.67 23.79 0.31
CA THR A 218 -2.92 25.17 0.78
C THR A 218 -4.20 25.77 0.23
N GLN A 219 -4.93 25.02 -0.61
CA GLN A 219 -6.14 25.45 -1.35
C GLN A 219 -5.89 26.64 -2.29
N ASP A 220 -4.69 26.72 -2.82
CA ASP A 220 -4.26 27.63 -3.89
C ASP A 220 -3.30 26.89 -4.83
N ASP A 221 -2.75 27.61 -5.80
CA ASP A 221 -1.88 27.02 -6.83
C ASP A 221 -0.46 26.70 -6.35
N VAL A 222 -0.07 27.10 -5.13
CA VAL A 222 1.29 26.88 -4.60
C VAL A 222 1.47 25.41 -4.19
N ILE A 223 0.54 24.92 -3.37
CA ILE A 223 0.42 23.51 -2.98
C ILE A 223 -1.04 23.08 -3.25
N PRO A 224 -1.38 22.72 -4.49
CA PRO A 224 -2.77 22.37 -4.83
C PRO A 224 -3.21 21.04 -4.19
N GLY A 225 -2.27 20.14 -3.91
CA GLY A 225 -2.49 18.83 -3.32
C GLY A 225 -2.87 17.74 -4.32
N ASN A 226 -3.42 16.65 -3.79
CA ASN A 226 -3.77 15.42 -4.52
C ASN A 226 -2.60 14.81 -5.31
N ASN A 227 -1.37 15.04 -4.88
CA ASN A 227 -0.19 14.51 -5.57
C ASN A 227 -0.15 12.98 -5.54
N GLY A 228 -0.60 12.32 -4.46
CA GLY A 228 -0.76 10.87 -4.43
C GLY A 228 -1.77 10.32 -5.46
N LEU A 229 -2.81 11.09 -5.83
CA LEU A 229 -3.73 10.70 -6.91
C LEU A 229 -3.12 10.96 -8.31
N LYS A 230 -2.27 11.98 -8.43
CA LYS A 230 -1.52 12.25 -9.68
C LYS A 230 -0.44 11.19 -9.88
N ASP A 231 0.20 10.73 -8.81
CA ASP A 231 1.15 9.60 -8.80
C ASP A 231 0.46 8.35 -9.36
N GLN A 232 -0.74 8.04 -8.86
CA GLN A 232 -1.56 6.94 -9.37
C GLN A 232 -1.89 7.11 -10.86
N GLN A 233 -2.28 8.31 -11.30
CA GLN A 233 -2.61 8.53 -12.71
C GLN A 233 -1.39 8.34 -13.61
N LEU A 234 -0.21 8.84 -13.22
CA LEU A 234 1.03 8.64 -13.98
C LEU A 234 1.47 7.17 -13.98
N ALA A 235 1.29 6.44 -12.87
CA ALA A 235 1.54 5.00 -12.83
C ALA A 235 0.61 4.23 -13.77
N LEU A 236 -0.68 4.60 -13.83
CA LEU A 236 -1.63 4.00 -14.77
C LEU A 236 -1.27 4.32 -16.23
N GLN A 237 -0.79 5.54 -16.51
CA GLN A 237 -0.28 5.90 -17.83
C GLN A 237 0.92 5.02 -18.20
N TRP A 238 1.87 4.85 -17.27
CA TRP A 238 3.03 4.00 -17.45
C TRP A 238 2.62 2.54 -17.75
N VAL A 239 1.65 1.98 -17.01
CA VAL A 239 1.14 0.63 -17.28
C VAL A 239 0.57 0.55 -18.69
N HIS A 240 -0.32 1.47 -19.06
CA HIS A 240 -0.93 1.48 -20.39
C HIS A 240 0.11 1.54 -21.51
N GLU A 241 1.16 2.32 -21.34
CA GLU A 241 2.22 2.47 -22.35
C GLU A 241 3.18 1.29 -22.41
N ASN A 242 3.45 0.60 -21.29
CA ASN A 242 4.59 -0.33 -21.19
C ASN A 242 4.20 -1.78 -20.95
N ILE A 243 2.97 -2.10 -20.53
CA ILE A 243 2.63 -3.46 -20.06
C ILE A 243 2.73 -4.53 -21.17
N HIS A 244 2.64 -4.12 -22.43
CA HIS A 244 2.87 -5.00 -23.58
C HIS A 244 4.28 -5.58 -23.63
N LEU A 245 5.28 -4.88 -23.07
CA LEU A 245 6.66 -5.37 -22.94
C LEU A 245 6.79 -6.49 -21.90
N PHE A 246 5.76 -6.69 -21.07
CA PHE A 246 5.68 -7.72 -20.04
C PHE A 246 4.64 -8.80 -20.38
N GLY A 247 4.14 -8.83 -21.62
CA GLY A 247 3.16 -9.82 -22.09
C GLY A 247 1.70 -9.48 -21.79
N GLY A 248 1.44 -8.27 -21.27
CA GLY A 248 0.08 -7.78 -21.00
C GLY A 248 -0.55 -7.08 -22.21
N ASP A 249 -1.87 -7.05 -22.26
CA ASP A 249 -2.62 -6.31 -23.27
C ASP A 249 -3.11 -4.97 -22.69
N PRO A 250 -2.67 -3.82 -23.23
CA PRO A 250 -3.08 -2.49 -22.73
C PRO A 250 -4.59 -2.25 -22.87
N ASP A 251 -5.27 -2.92 -23.81
CA ASP A 251 -6.73 -2.84 -23.97
C ASP A 251 -7.48 -3.75 -22.97
N LYS A 252 -6.76 -4.53 -22.14
CA LYS A 252 -7.30 -5.44 -21.12
C LYS A 252 -6.94 -5.06 -19.68
N ILE A 253 -6.63 -3.80 -19.44
CA ILE A 253 -6.32 -3.30 -18.09
C ILE A 253 -7.57 -3.20 -17.22
N THR A 254 -7.53 -3.82 -16.03
CA THR A 254 -8.51 -3.67 -14.95
C THR A 254 -7.82 -3.13 -13.70
N ILE A 255 -8.27 -1.97 -13.21
CA ILE A 255 -7.77 -1.41 -11.95
C ILE A 255 -8.58 -1.93 -10.76
N PHE A 256 -7.95 -2.18 -9.62
CA PHE A 256 -8.66 -2.59 -8.42
C PHE A 256 -7.97 -2.14 -7.14
N GLY A 257 -8.73 -2.08 -6.05
CA GLY A 257 -8.18 -1.70 -4.76
C GLY A 257 -9.19 -1.85 -3.64
N ALA A 258 -8.67 -1.91 -2.41
CA ALA A 258 -9.46 -2.03 -1.19
C ALA A 258 -9.36 -0.79 -0.30
N SER A 259 -10.46 -0.41 0.37
CA SER A 259 -10.51 0.74 1.28
C SER A 259 -10.10 2.05 0.57
N ALA A 260 -9.04 2.73 1.02
CA ALA A 260 -8.50 3.91 0.33
C ALA A 260 -8.11 3.60 -1.12
N GLY A 261 -7.65 2.39 -1.42
CA GLY A 261 -7.37 1.93 -2.78
C GLY A 261 -8.63 1.84 -3.65
N SER A 262 -9.75 1.38 -3.07
CA SER A 262 -11.06 1.40 -3.74
C SER A 262 -11.53 2.83 -4.02
N THR A 263 -11.23 3.75 -3.10
CA THR A 263 -11.52 5.18 -3.27
C THR A 263 -10.64 5.80 -4.35
N SER A 264 -9.36 5.43 -4.41
CA SER A 264 -8.45 5.79 -5.50
C SER A 264 -8.97 5.30 -6.85
N VAL A 265 -9.39 4.04 -6.96
CA VAL A 265 -10.06 3.50 -8.18
C VAL A 265 -11.26 4.37 -8.57
N ALA A 266 -12.09 4.75 -7.59
CA ALA A 266 -13.24 5.62 -7.81
C ALA A 266 -12.84 7.03 -8.31
N TYR A 267 -11.74 7.59 -7.79
CA TYR A 267 -11.19 8.87 -8.28
C TYR A 267 -10.63 8.76 -9.70
N GLN A 268 -9.95 7.66 -10.04
CA GLN A 268 -9.44 7.44 -11.39
C GLN A 268 -10.57 7.27 -12.41
N LEU A 269 -11.69 6.65 -12.03
CA LEU A 269 -12.89 6.54 -12.89
C LEU A 269 -13.49 7.89 -13.30
N ILE A 270 -13.39 8.91 -12.44
CA ILE A 270 -13.95 10.25 -12.72
C ILE A 270 -12.89 11.24 -13.24
N ASN A 271 -11.62 10.83 -13.27
CA ASN A 271 -10.52 11.63 -13.79
C ASN A 271 -10.51 11.56 -15.32
N GLN A 272 -10.70 12.70 -15.99
CA GLN A 272 -10.70 12.77 -17.46
C GLN A 272 -9.37 12.29 -18.06
N ASN A 273 -8.26 12.51 -17.37
CA ASN A 273 -6.92 12.09 -17.83
C ASN A 273 -6.66 10.60 -17.65
N SER A 274 -7.58 9.85 -17.05
CA SER A 274 -7.46 8.39 -16.86
C SER A 274 -8.47 7.60 -17.70
N ARG A 275 -9.34 8.29 -18.44
CA ARG A 275 -10.51 7.71 -19.13
C ARG A 275 -10.17 6.51 -20.02
N ASP A 276 -9.06 6.61 -20.74
CA ASP A 276 -8.67 5.65 -21.77
C ASP A 276 -7.51 4.73 -21.31
N LEU A 277 -7.16 4.74 -20.01
CA LEU A 277 -6.02 3.97 -19.48
C LEU A 277 -6.39 2.57 -19.00
N PHE A 278 -7.68 2.27 -18.84
CA PHE A 278 -8.15 0.97 -18.37
C PHE A 278 -9.59 0.71 -18.83
N ARG A 279 -9.96 -0.57 -18.97
CA ARG A 279 -11.29 -0.99 -19.42
C ARG A 279 -12.24 -1.33 -18.28
N GLY A 280 -11.70 -1.70 -17.11
CA GLY A 280 -12.46 -2.28 -16.01
C GLY A 280 -11.99 -1.75 -14.66
N ALA A 281 -12.89 -1.78 -13.67
CA ALA A 281 -12.61 -1.32 -12.32
C ALA A 281 -13.31 -2.20 -11.28
N ILE A 282 -12.61 -2.54 -10.19
CA ILE A 282 -13.17 -3.28 -9.04
C ILE A 282 -12.95 -2.46 -7.76
N LEU A 283 -14.06 -2.10 -7.11
CA LEU A 283 -14.08 -1.25 -5.92
C LEU A 283 -14.41 -2.10 -4.69
N GLN A 284 -13.43 -2.37 -3.82
CA GLN A 284 -13.61 -3.18 -2.62
C GLN A 284 -13.68 -2.30 -1.37
N SER A 285 -14.88 -2.11 -0.81
CA SER A 285 -15.07 -1.45 0.49
C SER A 285 -14.55 0.00 0.59
N GLY A 286 -14.74 0.80 -0.48
CA GLY A 286 -14.45 2.24 -0.48
C GLY A 286 -15.01 2.96 -1.70
N SER A 287 -15.24 4.27 -1.58
CA SER A 287 -15.81 5.12 -2.64
C SER A 287 -15.45 6.59 -2.37
N PHE A 288 -15.38 7.43 -3.41
CA PHE A 288 -15.20 8.89 -3.27
C PHE A 288 -16.30 9.57 -2.45
N LEU A 289 -17.46 8.92 -2.27
CA LEU A 289 -18.55 9.40 -1.41
C LEU A 289 -18.34 9.09 0.08
N SER A 290 -17.32 8.31 0.42
CA SER A 290 -17.04 7.97 1.81
C SER A 290 -16.64 9.24 2.59
N PRO A 291 -17.11 9.43 3.83
CA PRO A 291 -16.85 10.67 4.58
C PRO A 291 -15.37 10.90 4.89
N TRP A 292 -14.55 9.85 4.85
CA TRP A 292 -13.10 9.88 5.03
C TRP A 292 -12.32 10.01 3.71
N ALA A 293 -12.99 9.96 2.55
CA ALA A 293 -12.37 10.04 1.23
C ALA A 293 -12.01 11.46 0.79
N PHE A 294 -12.48 12.48 1.51
CA PHE A 294 -12.30 13.90 1.17
C PHE A 294 -11.91 14.70 2.41
N GLN A 295 -10.94 15.62 2.24
CA GLN A 295 -10.49 16.51 3.31
C GLN A 295 -11.17 17.88 3.23
N ARG A 296 -11.85 18.29 4.30
CA ARG A 296 -12.60 19.55 4.37
C ARG A 296 -11.73 20.76 4.72
N ASN A 297 -10.69 20.57 5.53
CA ASN A 297 -9.84 21.65 6.03
C ASN A 297 -8.36 21.45 5.68
N PRO A 298 -8.00 21.19 4.41
CA PRO A 298 -6.63 20.82 4.07
C PRO A 298 -5.62 21.94 4.37
N ARG A 299 -6.01 23.22 4.20
CA ARG A 299 -5.16 24.37 4.54
C ARG A 299 -4.82 24.40 6.02
N GLU A 300 -5.83 24.30 6.89
CA GLU A 300 -5.64 24.24 8.34
C GLU A 300 -4.65 23.13 8.71
N ILE A 301 -4.87 21.92 8.19
CA ILE A 301 -4.02 20.75 8.44
C ILE A 301 -2.57 21.00 8.00
N ALA A 302 -2.36 21.59 6.82
CA ALA A 302 -1.03 21.87 6.30
C ALA A 302 -0.24 22.79 7.26
N PHE A 303 -0.85 23.92 7.66
CA PHE A 303 -0.20 24.88 8.55
C PHE A 303 -0.04 24.34 9.98
N THR A 304 -1.05 23.64 10.52
CA THR A 304 -0.93 23.03 11.86
C THR A 304 0.14 21.93 11.88
N THR A 305 0.27 21.15 10.80
CA THR A 305 1.36 20.15 10.69
C THR A 305 2.72 20.84 10.68
N ALA A 306 2.88 21.92 9.91
CA ALA A 306 4.12 22.70 9.92
C ALA A 306 4.42 23.34 11.29
N ALA A 307 3.39 23.76 12.03
CA ALA A 307 3.51 24.34 13.37
C ALA A 307 4.12 23.39 14.41
N PHE A 308 4.01 22.06 14.23
CA PHE A 308 4.72 21.09 15.07
C PHE A 308 6.24 21.08 14.86
N ILE A 309 6.72 21.68 13.78
CA ILE A 309 8.15 21.81 13.46
C ILE A 309 8.62 23.25 13.73
N ASN A 310 7.81 24.23 13.35
CA ASN A 310 8.07 25.65 13.55
C ASN A 310 6.74 26.39 13.84
N ASP A 311 6.57 26.80 15.10
CA ASP A 311 5.34 27.39 15.65
C ASP A 311 4.97 28.77 15.07
N THR A 312 5.84 29.37 14.27
CA THR A 312 5.55 30.63 13.57
C THR A 312 4.57 30.47 12.40
N PHE A 313 4.38 29.25 11.90
CA PHE A 313 3.41 28.97 10.83
C PHE A 313 1.97 28.97 11.36
N GLN A 314 1.13 29.79 10.74
CA GLN A 314 -0.29 29.93 11.04
C GLN A 314 -1.10 29.82 9.75
N THR A 315 -2.40 29.55 9.83
CA THR A 315 -3.25 29.34 8.63
C THR A 315 -3.30 30.54 7.67
N ASN A 316 -3.02 31.75 8.17
CA ASN A 316 -2.95 32.99 7.40
C ASN A 316 -1.53 33.30 6.87
N THR A 317 -0.52 32.49 7.19
CA THR A 317 0.82 32.60 6.61
C THR A 317 0.76 32.37 5.11
N ASP A 318 1.66 33.02 4.38
CA ASP A 318 1.78 32.87 2.93
C ASP A 318 2.13 31.42 2.53
N SER A 319 1.49 30.94 1.46
CA SER A 319 1.64 29.55 1.01
C SER A 319 3.01 29.27 0.39
N GLN A 320 3.65 30.27 -0.22
CA GLN A 320 5.01 30.11 -0.76
C GLN A 320 6.02 29.97 0.39
N ALA A 321 5.88 30.79 1.43
CA ALA A 321 6.71 30.64 2.64
C ALA A 321 6.56 29.26 3.29
N LEU A 322 5.34 28.69 3.30
CA LEU A 322 5.11 27.32 3.78
C LEU A 322 5.81 26.29 2.89
N LEU A 323 5.69 26.41 1.57
CA LEU A 323 6.32 25.51 0.62
C LEU A 323 7.84 25.50 0.79
N ASP A 324 8.47 26.68 0.77
CA ASP A 324 9.92 26.83 0.88
C ASP A 324 10.44 26.20 2.19
N PHE A 325 9.73 26.44 3.29
CA PHE A 325 10.05 25.82 4.57
C PHE A 325 9.93 24.30 4.51
N LEU A 326 8.78 23.78 4.07
CA LEU A 326 8.54 22.33 4.07
C LEU A 326 9.40 21.58 3.07
N GLN A 327 9.91 22.20 2.01
CA GLN A 327 10.91 21.61 1.11
C GLN A 327 12.30 21.53 1.76
N SER A 328 12.63 22.46 2.67
CA SER A 328 13.89 22.44 3.43
C SER A 328 13.89 21.46 4.61
N VAL A 329 12.71 21.03 5.07
CA VAL A 329 12.55 20.17 6.25
C VAL A 329 12.98 18.72 5.97
N ASP A 330 13.57 18.05 6.94
CA ASP A 330 13.84 16.61 6.85
C ASP A 330 12.53 15.80 6.75
N ALA A 331 12.48 14.82 5.86
CA ALA A 331 11.26 14.05 5.60
C ALA A 331 10.78 13.28 6.85
N LYS A 332 11.70 12.74 7.66
CA LYS A 332 11.34 12.07 8.91
C LYS A 332 10.72 13.06 9.91
N ALA A 333 11.25 14.28 10.00
CA ALA A 333 10.64 15.32 10.83
C ALA A 333 9.22 15.67 10.37
N LEU A 334 8.97 15.79 9.07
CA LEU A 334 7.62 16.03 8.53
C LEU A 334 6.67 14.87 8.78
N LYS A 335 7.12 13.62 8.61
CA LYS A 335 6.36 12.42 8.98
C LYS A 335 5.92 12.49 10.44
N LEU A 336 6.87 12.71 11.35
CA LEU A 336 6.61 12.79 12.80
C LEU A 336 5.65 13.92 13.16
N ALA A 337 5.77 15.08 12.51
CA ALA A 337 4.85 16.20 12.69
C ALA A 337 3.41 15.82 12.28
N SER A 338 3.25 15.07 11.19
CA SER A 338 1.92 14.61 10.74
C SER A 338 1.31 13.58 11.71
N GLU A 339 2.12 12.74 12.34
CA GLU A 339 1.68 11.78 13.36
C GLU A 339 1.23 12.52 14.64
N GLN A 340 1.97 13.56 15.04
CA GLN A 340 1.60 14.42 16.16
C GLN A 340 0.26 15.14 15.91
N TYR A 341 0.08 15.72 14.72
CA TYR A 341 -1.20 16.29 14.32
C TYR A 341 -2.34 15.27 14.45
N ALA A 342 -2.19 14.08 13.85
CA ALA A 342 -3.21 13.04 13.91
C ALA A 342 -3.55 12.61 15.35
N SER A 343 -2.55 12.53 16.23
CA SER A 343 -2.74 12.21 17.65
C SER A 343 -3.50 13.30 18.42
N SER A 344 -3.22 14.58 18.12
CA SER A 344 -3.88 15.72 18.78
C SER A 344 -5.38 15.78 18.48
N VAL A 345 -5.76 15.50 17.22
CA VAL A 345 -7.17 15.46 16.80
C VAL A 345 -7.91 14.29 17.45
N ARG A 346 -7.28 13.11 17.56
CA ARG A 346 -7.88 11.95 18.24
C ARG A 346 -8.16 12.23 19.71
N LEU A 347 -7.26 12.93 20.41
CA LEU A 347 -7.44 13.33 21.81
C LEU A 347 -8.61 14.31 21.97
N CYS A 348 -8.80 15.25 21.04
CA CYS A 348 -9.96 16.14 21.06
C CYS A 348 -11.27 15.35 20.87
N ILE A 349 -11.30 14.36 19.97
CA ILE A 349 -12.49 13.54 19.74
C ILE A 349 -12.81 12.69 20.98
N THR A 350 -11.82 12.03 21.59
CA THR A 350 -12.05 11.21 22.79
C THR A 350 -12.47 12.04 24.00
N GLN A 351 -11.93 13.26 24.17
CA GLN A 351 -12.39 14.19 25.21
C GLN A 351 -13.85 14.62 25.03
N VAL A 352 -14.28 14.91 23.79
CA VAL A 352 -15.68 15.23 23.48
C VAL A 352 -16.61 14.07 23.80
N PHE A 353 -16.20 12.82 23.50
CA PHE A 353 -17.00 11.64 23.85
C PHE A 353 -16.98 11.26 25.34
N SER A 354 -16.01 11.76 26.12
CA SER A 354 -16.00 11.59 27.58
C SER A 354 -16.82 12.64 28.34
N LEU A 355 -17.33 13.66 27.64
CA LEU A 355 -18.14 14.75 28.19
C LEU A 355 -19.64 14.64 27.85
N ILE A 356 -20.04 13.59 27.12
CA ILE A 356 -21.43 13.22 26.83
C ILE A 356 -21.74 11.94 27.61
#